data_AF-A0A813HBR3-F1
#
_entry.id   AF-A0A813HBR3-F1
#
_cell.length_a   1.000
_cell.length_b   1.000
_cell.length_c   1.000
_cell.angle_alpha   90.00
_cell.angle_beta   90.00
_cell.angle_gamma   90.00
#
_symmetry.space_group_name_H-M   'P 1'
#
loop_
_entity.id
_entity.type
_entity.pdbx_description
1 polymer ?
#
loop_
_entity_poly.entity_id
_entity_poly.type
_entity_poly.pdbx_seq_one_letter_code
_entity_poly.pdbx_strand_id
1 'polypeptide(L)'
;MSSRTVGKTAAHGQGTACNLASSNLASSCSSSSGAHPDGCGPVEAGEGGGELALVEGVAAVIAAMAGEVRFANESEDAFALLRRGCRHCASRGAAAIGQAALRQVPPEQQVVVVDFLARISSRRGTVRRVQELAVILAGSSSSWQKLLSASPLGGPQGLLPPQELQQAACLGARPGSDSLNGASRAPVPPPGHEARIFLRERRSQRFLSVIYFENSDLCAMTERAASLFVCHWLGRGRLSSSSSSRAEDEQSADETTRPPLGAESPELGFEHEGLPAFRCLLGARRHWGQWQPCCSGQNFGKRECFRWGVDATLQHSQSGLWLFVDPTEHSSLTLHPVEKSSWEVLAAV
;
A
#
# COMPACT_ATOMS: atom_id res chain seq x y z
N MET A 1 -33.37 -33.09 67.05
CA MET A 1 -34.78 -33.28 66.65
C MET A 1 -34.87 -33.08 65.15
N SER A 2 -35.58 -33.96 64.41
CA SER A 2 -35.85 -33.90 62.95
C SER A 2 -34.60 -33.96 62.03
N SER A 3 -34.38 -34.88 61.06
CA SER A 3 -35.25 -35.70 60.17
C SER A 3 -36.02 -34.85 59.14
N ARG A 4 -36.16 -35.12 57.83
CA ARG A 4 -36.19 -36.31 56.93
C ARG A 4 -35.76 -35.87 55.48
N THR A 5 -35.62 -36.60 54.36
CA THR A 5 -35.43 -38.02 53.87
C THR A 5 -35.02 -37.90 52.37
N VAL A 6 -34.03 -38.62 51.80
CA VAL A 6 -34.03 -40.00 51.26
C VAL A 6 -35.01 -40.29 50.09
N GLY A 7 -34.47 -40.74 48.93
CA GLY A 7 -35.19 -41.35 47.79
C GLY A 7 -34.50 -41.06 46.42
N LYS A 8 -34.05 -41.96 45.52
CA LYS A 8 -33.96 -43.45 45.34
C LYS A 8 -34.88 -44.10 44.27
N THR A 9 -34.40 -44.19 43.01
CA THR A 9 -34.69 -45.21 41.94
C THR A 9 -33.76 -44.93 40.73
N ALA A 10 -33.18 -45.84 39.93
CA ALA A 10 -33.21 -47.30 39.70
C ALA A 10 -34.03 -47.85 38.50
N ALA A 11 -33.38 -47.99 37.33
CA ALA A 11 -33.67 -48.86 36.17
C ALA A 11 -32.36 -48.93 35.32
N HIS A 12 -31.80 -50.00 34.77
CA HIS A 12 -32.17 -51.42 34.49
C HIS A 12 -32.94 -51.70 33.18
N GLY A 13 -32.41 -52.68 32.41
CA GLY A 13 -32.69 -52.97 30.99
C GLY A 13 -31.36 -52.94 30.20
N GLN A 14 -30.74 -54.04 29.77
CA GLN A 14 -31.17 -55.09 28.82
C GLN A 14 -31.57 -54.51 27.45
N GLY A 15 -31.00 -54.90 26.30
CA GLY A 15 -29.85 -55.79 26.06
C GLY A 15 -30.16 -56.86 25.01
N THR A 16 -29.68 -56.66 23.78
CA THR A 16 -29.82 -57.64 22.69
C THR A 16 -28.56 -57.63 21.83
N ALA A 17 -28.04 -58.82 21.51
CA ALA A 17 -26.96 -59.00 20.54
C ALA A 17 -27.47 -59.80 19.35
N CYS A 18 -27.11 -59.40 18.13
CA CYS A 18 -27.16 -60.24 16.93
C CYS A 18 -25.82 -60.10 16.20
N ASN A 19 -25.35 -61.22 15.64
CA ASN A 19 -24.00 -61.37 15.09
C ASN A 19 -24.05 -61.63 13.57
N LEU A 20 -22.88 -61.51 12.93
CA LEU A 20 -22.53 -62.09 11.62
C LEU A 20 -23.27 -61.59 10.36
N ALA A 21 -22.54 -60.81 9.55
CA ALA A 21 -22.23 -61.22 8.17
C ALA A 21 -20.89 -60.61 7.75
N SER A 22 -20.05 -61.36 7.05
CA SER A 22 -18.72 -60.92 6.62
C SER A 22 -18.69 -60.61 5.12
N SER A 23 -18.07 -59.50 4.74
CA SER A 23 -17.56 -59.30 3.36
C SER A 23 -16.33 -58.40 3.37
N ASN A 24 -15.16 -58.97 3.11
CA ASN A 24 -13.92 -58.21 2.92
C ASN A 24 -13.99 -57.44 1.59
N LEU A 25 -13.56 -56.18 1.61
CA LEU A 25 -12.97 -55.54 0.44
C LEU A 25 -11.84 -54.62 0.92
N ALA A 26 -10.64 -54.82 0.38
CA ALA A 26 -9.47 -54.06 0.77
C ALA A 26 -9.44 -52.70 0.06
N SER A 27 -9.05 -51.65 0.78
CA SER A 27 -8.46 -50.46 0.18
C SER A 27 -7.29 -50.02 1.04
N SER A 28 -6.13 -49.86 0.42
CA SER A 28 -4.86 -49.59 1.10
C SER A 28 -4.81 -48.16 1.63
N CYS A 29 -4.60 -48.00 2.93
CA CYS A 29 -4.37 -46.71 3.59
C CYS A 29 -2.98 -46.14 3.25
N SER A 30 -2.82 -45.68 2.01
CA SER A 30 -1.60 -44.99 1.56
C SER A 30 -1.56 -43.58 2.17
N SER A 31 -0.87 -43.44 3.31
CA SER A 31 -0.61 -42.15 3.95
C SER A 31 0.35 -41.29 3.12
N SER A 32 -0.16 -40.67 2.06
CA SER A 32 0.57 -39.70 1.26
C SER A 32 0.73 -38.40 2.03
N SER A 33 1.89 -38.21 2.68
CA SER A 33 2.29 -36.94 3.29
C SER A 33 2.35 -35.84 2.24
N GLY A 34 1.28 -35.05 2.12
CA GLY A 34 1.21 -33.91 1.20
C GLY A 34 2.15 -32.79 1.63
N ALA A 35 3.39 -32.81 1.12
CA ALA A 35 4.34 -31.73 1.32
C ALA A 35 3.82 -30.46 0.62
N HIS A 36 3.57 -29.41 1.40
CA HIS A 36 3.24 -28.09 0.88
C HIS A 36 4.51 -27.47 0.25
N PRO A 37 4.51 -27.11 -1.05
CA PRO A 37 5.67 -26.49 -1.68
C PRO A 37 5.68 -24.98 -1.39
N ASP A 38 5.97 -24.60 -0.14
CA ASP A 38 6.19 -23.20 0.25
C ASP A 38 7.54 -22.72 -0.32
N GLY A 39 7.53 -22.41 -1.62
CA GLY A 39 8.74 -22.25 -2.45
C GLY A 39 8.62 -21.21 -3.57
N CYS A 40 7.64 -20.29 -3.50
CA CYS A 40 7.57 -19.15 -4.42
C CYS A 40 8.58 -18.04 -4.05
N GLY A 41 9.86 -18.30 -4.33
CA GLY A 41 10.84 -17.22 -4.49
C GLY A 41 10.49 -16.33 -5.70
N PRO A 42 11.02 -15.10 -5.77
CA PRO A 42 10.80 -14.23 -6.92
C PRO A 42 11.51 -14.79 -8.16
N VAL A 43 10.73 -15.43 -9.05
CA VAL A 43 11.18 -15.72 -10.42
C VAL A 43 11.35 -14.38 -11.13
N GLU A 44 12.58 -14.06 -11.55
CA GLU A 44 12.83 -12.83 -12.31
C GLU A 44 11.99 -12.83 -13.59
N ALA A 45 11.20 -11.76 -13.77
CA ALA A 45 10.19 -11.69 -14.80
C ALA A 45 10.82 -11.36 -16.16
N GLY A 46 11.36 -12.39 -16.82
CA GLY A 46 11.69 -12.35 -18.24
C GLY A 46 10.48 -11.95 -19.10
N GLU A 47 10.73 -11.45 -20.32
CA GLU A 47 9.80 -10.62 -21.09
C GLU A 47 8.41 -11.26 -21.39
N GLY A 48 8.27 -12.58 -21.31
CA GLY A 48 6.98 -13.28 -21.45
C GLY A 48 6.10 -13.35 -20.19
N GLY A 49 6.62 -13.02 -19.00
CA GLY A 49 5.93 -13.25 -17.72
C GLY A 49 4.61 -12.47 -17.54
N GLY A 50 4.42 -11.37 -18.28
CA GLY A 50 3.19 -10.58 -18.25
C GLY A 50 2.01 -11.20 -19.00
N GLU A 51 2.28 -11.89 -20.11
CA GLU A 51 1.26 -12.55 -20.93
C GLU A 51 0.72 -13.80 -20.22
N LEU A 52 1.62 -14.60 -19.64
CA LEU A 52 1.25 -15.76 -18.82
C LEU A 52 0.32 -15.35 -17.66
N ALA A 53 0.70 -14.31 -16.90
CA ALA A 53 -0.09 -13.82 -15.77
C ALA A 53 -1.48 -13.26 -16.17
N LEU A 54 -1.66 -12.80 -17.41
CA LEU A 54 -2.96 -12.44 -17.95
C LEU A 54 -3.81 -13.68 -18.28
N VAL A 55 -3.23 -14.67 -18.96
CA VAL A 55 -3.91 -15.92 -19.32
C VAL A 55 -4.33 -16.68 -18.07
N GLU A 56 -3.45 -16.78 -17.07
CA GLU A 56 -3.76 -17.33 -15.73
C GLU A 56 -4.90 -16.55 -15.05
N GLY A 57 -4.87 -15.22 -15.10
CA GLY A 57 -5.92 -14.37 -14.52
C GLY A 57 -7.29 -14.53 -15.17
N VAL A 58 -7.35 -14.66 -16.50
CA VAL A 58 -8.60 -14.94 -17.23
C VAL A 58 -9.10 -16.36 -16.92
N ALA A 59 -8.21 -17.36 -16.92
CA ALA A 59 -8.57 -18.74 -16.59
C ALA A 59 -9.09 -18.88 -15.14
N ALA A 60 -8.46 -18.19 -14.18
CA ALA A 60 -8.89 -18.18 -12.78
C ALA A 60 -10.27 -17.51 -12.62
N VAL A 61 -10.57 -16.44 -13.36
CA VAL A 61 -11.90 -15.82 -13.36
C VAL A 61 -12.97 -16.74 -13.95
N ILE A 62 -12.66 -17.45 -15.05
CA ILE A 62 -13.59 -18.45 -15.62
C ILE A 62 -13.83 -19.60 -14.62
N ALA A 63 -12.79 -20.11 -13.97
CA ALA A 63 -12.90 -21.16 -12.96
C ALA A 63 -13.73 -20.72 -11.74
N ALA A 64 -13.50 -19.51 -11.23
CA ALA A 64 -14.26 -18.94 -10.12
C ALA A 64 -15.73 -18.69 -10.49
N MET A 65 -16.04 -18.34 -11.75
CA MET A 65 -17.41 -18.14 -12.23
C MET A 65 -18.15 -19.45 -12.52
N ALA A 66 -17.47 -20.59 -12.64
CA ALA A 66 -18.07 -21.88 -12.98
C ALA A 66 -18.94 -22.52 -11.87
N GLY A 67 -19.01 -21.93 -10.67
CA GLY A 67 -19.94 -22.37 -9.62
C GLY A 67 -19.93 -21.49 -8.37
N GLU A 68 -21.09 -21.26 -7.76
CA GLU A 68 -21.25 -20.24 -6.70
C GLU A 68 -20.40 -20.49 -5.44
N VAL A 69 -20.27 -21.76 -5.03
CA VAL A 69 -19.44 -22.15 -3.87
C VAL A 69 -17.95 -21.89 -4.16
N ARG A 70 -17.52 -22.03 -5.43
CA ARG A 70 -16.16 -21.72 -5.86
C ARG A 70 -15.94 -20.22 -5.91
N PHE A 71 -16.90 -19.46 -6.47
CA PHE A 71 -16.86 -18.00 -6.48
C PHE A 71 -16.68 -17.40 -5.07
N ALA A 72 -17.33 -17.95 -4.05
CA ALA A 72 -17.19 -17.47 -2.67
C ALA A 72 -15.73 -17.54 -2.15
N ASN A 73 -14.98 -18.57 -2.54
CA ASN A 73 -13.63 -18.85 -2.03
C ASN A 73 -12.51 -18.33 -2.96
N GLU A 74 -12.66 -18.52 -4.28
CA GLU A 74 -11.59 -18.35 -5.28
C GLU A 74 -11.58 -16.94 -5.93
N SER A 75 -12.60 -16.11 -5.69
CA SER A 75 -12.78 -14.83 -6.40
C SER A 75 -11.77 -13.74 -6.04
N GLU A 76 -11.19 -13.74 -4.85
CA GLU A 76 -10.22 -12.70 -4.46
C GLU A 76 -8.88 -12.94 -5.16
N ASP A 77 -8.43 -14.21 -5.22
CA ASP A 77 -7.23 -14.62 -5.94
C ASP A 77 -7.38 -14.47 -7.46
N ALA A 78 -8.52 -14.89 -8.01
CA ALA A 78 -8.83 -14.68 -9.43
C ALA A 78 -8.81 -13.19 -9.82
N PHE A 79 -9.34 -12.31 -8.97
CA PHE A 79 -9.27 -10.86 -9.17
C PHE A 79 -7.85 -10.31 -9.02
N ALA A 80 -7.06 -10.83 -8.07
CA ALA A 80 -5.67 -10.45 -7.88
C ALA A 80 -4.80 -10.80 -9.10
N LEU A 81 -4.96 -12.01 -9.65
CA LEU A 81 -4.28 -12.49 -10.85
C LEU A 81 -4.68 -11.67 -12.09
N LEU A 82 -5.98 -11.54 -12.38
CA LEU A 82 -6.46 -10.74 -13.52
C LEU A 82 -5.94 -9.29 -13.45
N ARG A 83 -5.99 -8.66 -12.27
CA ARG A 83 -5.48 -7.30 -12.09
C ARG A 83 -3.96 -7.23 -12.24
N ARG A 84 -3.21 -8.26 -11.85
CA ARG A 84 -1.74 -8.35 -12.06
C ARG A 84 -1.41 -8.40 -13.56
N GLY A 85 -2.06 -9.29 -14.31
CA GLY A 85 -1.91 -9.39 -15.76
C GLY A 85 -2.22 -8.07 -16.46
N CYS A 86 -3.44 -7.54 -16.30
CA CYS A 86 -3.86 -6.30 -16.95
C CYS A 86 -2.97 -5.09 -16.59
N ARG A 87 -2.49 -4.97 -15.33
CA ARG A 87 -1.53 -3.91 -14.95
C ARG A 87 -0.18 -4.05 -15.66
N HIS A 88 0.31 -5.27 -15.83
CA HIS A 88 1.52 -5.50 -16.62
C HIS A 88 1.28 -5.08 -18.09
N CYS A 89 0.15 -5.47 -18.68
CA CYS A 89 -0.25 -5.09 -20.04
C CYS A 89 -0.45 -3.58 -20.24
N ALA A 90 -0.70 -2.81 -19.17
CA ALA A 90 -0.81 -1.36 -19.21
C ALA A 90 0.53 -0.62 -19.03
N SER A 91 1.62 -1.33 -18.69
CA SER A 91 2.93 -0.72 -18.43
C SER A 91 3.63 -0.26 -19.71
N ARG A 92 4.37 0.86 -19.64
CA ARG A 92 4.94 1.53 -20.83
C ARG A 92 5.88 0.67 -21.68
N GLY A 93 6.54 -0.34 -21.12
CA GLY A 93 7.37 -1.29 -21.88
C GLY A 93 6.56 -2.40 -22.54
N ALA A 94 5.63 -3.03 -21.80
CA ALA A 94 4.87 -4.18 -22.29
C ALA A 94 3.59 -3.80 -23.07
N ALA A 95 3.24 -2.51 -23.18
CA ALA A 95 1.95 -2.05 -23.72
C ALA A 95 1.56 -2.65 -25.09
N ALA A 96 2.50 -2.81 -26.02
CA ALA A 96 2.21 -3.38 -27.34
C ALA A 96 1.85 -4.88 -27.27
N ILE A 97 2.62 -5.66 -26.50
CA ILE A 97 2.45 -7.11 -26.34
C ILE A 97 1.21 -7.40 -25.49
N GLY A 98 1.07 -6.71 -24.36
CA GLY A 98 -0.06 -6.86 -23.45
C GLY A 98 -1.41 -6.45 -24.05
N GLN A 99 -1.45 -5.43 -24.90
CA GLN A 99 -2.66 -5.12 -25.68
C GLN A 99 -2.97 -6.18 -26.74
N ALA A 100 -1.96 -6.87 -27.30
CA ALA A 100 -2.20 -7.99 -28.21
C ALA A 100 -2.83 -9.17 -27.45
N ALA A 101 -2.30 -9.54 -26.29
CA ALA A 101 -2.87 -10.59 -25.44
C ALA A 101 -4.32 -10.26 -25.00
N LEU A 102 -4.58 -9.02 -24.57
CA LEU A 102 -5.94 -8.55 -24.23
C LEU A 102 -6.92 -8.49 -25.41
N ARG A 103 -6.43 -8.53 -26.67
CA ARG A 103 -7.25 -8.66 -27.89
C ARG A 103 -7.48 -10.11 -28.32
N GLN A 104 -6.65 -11.05 -27.85
CA GLN A 104 -6.78 -12.48 -28.15
C GLN A 104 -7.81 -13.20 -27.26
N VAL A 105 -8.20 -12.60 -26.12
CA VAL A 105 -9.25 -13.14 -25.24
C VAL A 105 -10.56 -13.34 -26.03
N PRO A 106 -11.08 -14.57 -26.17
CA PRO A 106 -12.29 -14.84 -26.96
C PRO A 106 -13.53 -14.08 -26.45
N PRO A 107 -14.45 -13.62 -27.32
CA PRO A 107 -15.58 -12.77 -26.94
C PRO A 107 -16.44 -13.34 -25.80
N GLU A 108 -16.67 -14.64 -25.79
CA GLU A 108 -17.40 -15.35 -24.73
C GLU A 108 -16.70 -15.28 -23.36
N GLN A 109 -15.36 -15.27 -23.34
CA GLN A 109 -14.59 -15.06 -22.12
C GLN A 109 -14.60 -13.60 -21.68
N GLN A 110 -14.67 -12.65 -22.63
CA GLN A 110 -14.80 -11.23 -22.31
C GLN A 110 -16.11 -10.93 -21.55
N VAL A 111 -17.21 -11.61 -21.91
CA VAL A 111 -18.50 -11.53 -21.18
C VAL A 111 -18.33 -12.04 -19.74
N VAL A 112 -17.77 -13.24 -19.55
CA VAL A 112 -17.56 -13.83 -18.21
C VAL A 112 -16.69 -12.93 -17.32
N VAL A 113 -15.66 -12.29 -17.87
CA VAL A 113 -14.83 -11.32 -17.15
C VAL A 113 -15.62 -10.07 -16.76
N VAL A 114 -16.45 -9.51 -17.66
CA VAL A 114 -17.28 -8.33 -17.35
C VAL A 114 -18.35 -8.64 -16.30
N ASP A 115 -18.98 -9.82 -16.36
CA ASP A 115 -19.96 -10.27 -15.35
C ASP A 115 -19.30 -10.53 -14.00
N PHE A 116 -18.09 -11.09 -13.98
CA PHE A 116 -17.28 -11.23 -12.77
C PHE A 116 -17.01 -9.86 -12.13
N LEU A 117 -16.58 -8.86 -12.92
CA LEU A 117 -16.34 -7.49 -12.45
C LEU A 117 -17.61 -6.81 -11.94
N ALA A 118 -18.75 -7.03 -12.60
CA ALA A 118 -20.06 -6.57 -12.12
C ALA A 118 -20.46 -7.23 -10.79
N ARG A 119 -20.17 -8.52 -10.60
CA ARG A 119 -20.46 -9.24 -9.35
C ARG A 119 -19.56 -8.77 -8.19
N ILE A 120 -18.26 -8.58 -8.42
CA ILE A 120 -17.33 -8.15 -7.36
C ILE A 120 -17.37 -6.64 -7.03
N SER A 121 -17.88 -5.77 -7.92
CA SER A 121 -17.98 -4.32 -7.66
C SER A 121 -18.90 -4.00 -6.47
N SER A 122 -19.87 -4.87 -6.18
CA SER A 122 -20.77 -4.79 -5.02
C SER A 122 -20.07 -4.94 -3.67
N ARG A 123 -18.83 -5.46 -3.63
CA ARG A 123 -18.08 -5.69 -2.38
C ARG A 123 -17.48 -4.39 -1.84
N ARG A 124 -17.44 -4.27 -0.51
CA ARG A 124 -16.87 -3.11 0.17
C ARG A 124 -15.35 -3.02 -0.10
N GLY A 125 -14.92 -1.96 -0.77
CA GLY A 125 -13.50 -1.66 -1.03
C GLY A 125 -12.92 -2.23 -2.34
N THR A 126 -13.68 -3.01 -3.11
CA THR A 126 -13.25 -3.48 -4.44
C THR A 126 -13.48 -2.44 -5.53
N VAL A 127 -14.52 -1.61 -5.40
CA VAL A 127 -14.98 -0.59 -6.38
C VAL A 127 -13.82 0.10 -7.10
N ARG A 128 -12.89 0.76 -6.38
CA ARG A 128 -11.75 1.49 -6.99
C ARG A 128 -10.81 0.62 -7.82
N ARG A 129 -10.64 -0.65 -7.44
CA ARG A 129 -9.83 -1.63 -8.16
C ARG A 129 -10.56 -2.14 -9.42
N VAL A 130 -11.89 -2.22 -9.39
CA VAL A 130 -12.72 -2.56 -10.56
C VAL A 130 -12.78 -1.40 -11.55
N GLN A 131 -12.93 -0.16 -11.07
CA GLN A 131 -12.84 1.06 -11.87
C GLN A 131 -11.52 1.14 -12.65
N GLU A 132 -10.39 0.98 -11.94
CA GLU A 132 -9.04 0.93 -12.53
C GLU A 132 -8.93 -0.13 -13.65
N LEU A 133 -9.42 -1.35 -13.39
CA LEU A 133 -9.32 -2.47 -14.31
C LEU A 133 -10.21 -2.30 -15.55
N ALA A 134 -11.42 -1.76 -15.38
CA ALA A 134 -12.33 -1.46 -16.49
C ALA A 134 -11.75 -0.42 -17.47
N VAL A 135 -10.98 0.57 -16.97
CA VAL A 135 -10.26 1.52 -17.83
C VAL A 135 -9.19 0.83 -18.68
N ILE A 136 -8.41 -0.10 -18.10
CA ILE A 136 -7.37 -0.85 -18.82
C ILE A 136 -7.99 -1.71 -19.92
N LEU A 137 -9.09 -2.42 -19.62
CA LEU A 137 -9.80 -3.26 -20.58
C LEU A 137 -10.41 -2.41 -21.72
N ALA A 138 -11.13 -1.33 -21.39
CA ALA A 138 -11.73 -0.43 -22.37
C ALA A 138 -10.70 0.27 -23.28
N GLY A 139 -9.49 0.56 -22.76
CA GLY A 139 -8.38 1.10 -23.55
C GLY A 139 -7.69 0.07 -24.46
N SER A 140 -7.94 -1.23 -24.28
CA SER A 140 -7.25 -2.31 -25.01
C SER A 140 -7.98 -2.74 -26.29
N SER A 141 -9.32 -2.77 -26.28
CA SER A 141 -10.12 -2.99 -27.49
C SER A 141 -11.52 -2.36 -27.42
N SER A 142 -12.13 -2.16 -28.59
CA SER A 142 -13.52 -1.70 -28.71
C SER A 142 -14.57 -2.78 -28.38
N SER A 143 -14.18 -4.07 -28.28
CA SER A 143 -15.09 -5.12 -27.79
C SER A 143 -15.27 -5.02 -26.28
N TRP A 144 -14.17 -4.87 -25.52
CA TRP A 144 -14.20 -4.59 -24.09
C TRP A 144 -14.98 -3.31 -23.77
N GLN A 145 -14.75 -2.23 -24.52
CA GLN A 145 -15.50 -0.98 -24.34
C GLN A 145 -17.01 -1.18 -24.50
N LYS A 146 -17.46 -1.91 -25.53
CA LYS A 146 -18.88 -2.21 -25.76
C LYS A 146 -19.49 -3.04 -24.62
N LEU A 147 -18.82 -4.12 -24.22
CA LEU A 147 -19.30 -4.99 -23.14
C LEU A 147 -19.40 -4.26 -21.80
N LEU A 148 -18.37 -3.49 -21.43
CA LEU A 148 -18.39 -2.67 -20.21
C LEU A 148 -19.51 -1.61 -20.24
N SER A 149 -19.83 -1.07 -21.41
CA SER A 149 -20.89 -0.06 -21.58
C SER A 149 -22.31 -0.65 -21.56
N ALA A 150 -22.46 -1.94 -21.88
CA ALA A 150 -23.72 -2.69 -21.75
C ALA A 150 -23.91 -3.33 -20.36
N SER A 151 -22.83 -3.43 -19.57
CA SER A 151 -22.83 -3.97 -18.21
C SER A 151 -23.53 -3.05 -17.21
N PRO A 152 -24.11 -3.57 -16.09
CA PRO A 152 -24.57 -2.77 -14.95
C PRO A 152 -23.53 -1.81 -14.34
N LEU A 153 -22.25 -1.97 -14.70
CA LEU A 153 -21.17 -1.03 -14.37
C LEU A 153 -21.33 0.36 -15.04
N GLY A 154 -22.15 0.49 -16.10
CA GLY A 154 -22.39 1.77 -16.80
C GLY A 154 -21.20 2.25 -17.65
N GLY A 155 -20.31 1.33 -18.06
CA GLY A 155 -19.09 1.66 -18.79
C GLY A 155 -18.05 2.42 -17.96
N PRO A 156 -16.91 2.80 -18.58
CA PRO A 156 -15.88 3.59 -17.90
C PRO A 156 -16.36 4.99 -17.47
N GLN A 157 -17.49 5.47 -17.99
CA GLN A 157 -18.10 6.76 -17.63
C GLN A 157 -19.07 6.66 -16.44
N GLY A 158 -19.83 5.56 -16.30
CA GLY A 158 -20.57 5.26 -15.06
C GLY A 158 -19.65 4.89 -13.90
N LEU A 159 -18.45 4.36 -14.20
CA LEU A 159 -17.46 3.97 -13.22
C LEU A 159 -16.56 5.09 -12.70
N LEU A 160 -16.27 6.16 -13.45
CA LEU A 160 -15.40 7.24 -12.97
C LEU A 160 -16.16 8.56 -12.80
N PRO A 161 -16.02 9.27 -11.67
CA PRO A 161 -16.53 10.64 -11.56
C PRO A 161 -15.83 11.51 -12.63
N PRO A 162 -16.53 12.42 -13.32
CA PRO A 162 -15.98 13.14 -14.48
C PRO A 162 -14.65 13.87 -14.24
N GLN A 163 -14.38 14.29 -13.00
CA GLN A 163 -13.13 14.94 -12.61
C GLN A 163 -11.90 14.00 -12.65
N GLU A 164 -12.03 12.70 -12.32
CA GLU A 164 -10.90 11.76 -12.38
C GLU A 164 -10.49 11.45 -13.82
N LEU A 165 -11.45 11.37 -14.75
CA LEU A 165 -11.17 11.24 -16.20
C LEU A 165 -10.37 12.44 -16.72
N GLN A 166 -10.69 13.66 -16.26
CA GLN A 166 -9.99 14.87 -16.67
C GLN A 166 -8.59 14.97 -16.04
N GLN A 167 -8.43 14.59 -14.76
CA GLN A 167 -7.09 14.47 -14.14
C GLN A 167 -6.21 13.43 -14.84
N ALA A 168 -6.77 12.27 -15.22
CA ALA A 168 -6.04 11.23 -15.94
C ALA A 168 -5.48 11.74 -17.28
N ALA A 169 -6.18 12.65 -17.97
CA ALA A 169 -5.68 13.32 -19.16
C ALA A 169 -4.63 14.40 -18.85
N CYS A 170 -4.83 15.21 -17.81
CA CYS A 170 -3.90 16.28 -17.42
C CYS A 170 -2.50 15.79 -17.00
N LEU A 171 -2.40 14.57 -16.45
CA LEU A 171 -1.11 13.96 -16.08
C LEU A 171 -0.16 13.66 -17.26
N GLY A 172 -0.58 13.90 -18.51
CA GLY A 172 0.28 13.82 -19.70
C GLY A 172 1.11 15.08 -20.02
N ALA A 173 0.80 16.23 -19.42
CA ALA A 173 1.40 17.51 -19.78
C ALA A 173 2.65 17.84 -18.93
N ARG A 174 3.83 17.89 -19.58
CA ARG A 174 5.08 18.39 -18.95
C ARG A 174 5.10 19.92 -18.87
N PRO A 175 5.37 20.52 -17.70
CA PRO A 175 5.80 21.92 -17.61
C PRO A 175 7.16 22.13 -18.30
N GLY A 176 7.44 23.36 -18.74
CA GLY A 176 8.73 23.75 -19.31
C GLY A 176 9.85 23.73 -18.27
N SER A 177 11.06 23.38 -18.71
CA SER A 177 12.27 23.31 -17.86
C SER A 177 13.04 24.64 -17.88
N ASP A 178 12.47 25.68 -17.29
CA ASP A 178 13.11 27.00 -17.23
C ASP A 178 14.24 27.08 -16.18
N SER A 179 15.26 27.87 -16.49
CA SER A 179 16.60 27.80 -15.86
C SER A 179 16.68 28.28 -14.41
N LEU A 180 17.56 27.61 -13.66
CA LEU A 180 17.95 27.95 -12.29
C LEU A 180 18.79 29.23 -12.21
N ASN A 181 18.14 30.40 -12.20
CA ASN A 181 18.77 31.65 -11.76
C ASN A 181 18.57 31.86 -10.25
N GLY A 182 19.62 32.39 -9.59
CA GLY A 182 19.76 32.45 -8.13
C GLY A 182 18.89 33.50 -7.41
N ALA A 183 17.59 33.55 -7.69
CA ALA A 183 16.66 34.34 -6.89
C ALA A 183 16.58 33.78 -5.46
N SER A 184 16.70 34.65 -4.46
CA SER A 184 16.53 34.27 -3.05
C SER A 184 15.10 33.76 -2.84
N ARG A 185 14.95 32.44 -2.67
CA ARG A 185 13.64 31.82 -2.47
C ARG A 185 13.12 32.18 -1.08
N ALA A 186 11.91 32.74 -1.04
CA ALA A 186 11.21 33.00 0.21
C ALA A 186 11.08 31.70 1.03
N PRO A 187 11.20 31.76 2.38
CA PRO A 187 11.07 30.58 3.22
C PRO A 187 9.74 29.86 2.99
N VAL A 188 9.80 28.55 2.78
CA VAL A 188 8.60 27.73 2.58
C VAL A 188 7.98 27.45 3.94
N PRO A 189 6.72 27.87 4.20
CA PRO A 189 6.07 27.58 5.47
C PRO A 189 5.92 26.06 5.68
N PRO A 190 5.95 25.57 6.93
CA PRO A 190 5.63 24.19 7.23
C PRO A 190 4.16 23.87 6.90
N PRO A 191 3.82 22.59 6.69
CA PRO A 191 2.43 22.14 6.77
C PRO A 191 1.80 22.51 8.13
N GLY A 192 0.49 22.74 8.14
CA GLY A 192 -0.29 22.94 9.36
C GLY A 192 -0.47 21.65 10.15
N HIS A 193 -0.79 21.77 11.44
CA HIS A 193 -1.19 20.62 12.26
C HIS A 193 -2.50 20.02 11.75
N GLU A 194 -2.59 18.68 11.75
CA GLU A 194 -3.69 17.85 11.24
C GLU A 194 -3.94 17.99 9.73
N ALA A 195 -3.07 18.71 9.01
CA ALA A 195 -3.16 18.84 7.57
C ALA A 195 -2.97 17.48 6.88
N ARG A 196 -3.97 17.09 6.08
CA ARG A 196 -3.97 15.91 5.21
C ARG A 196 -3.23 16.25 3.92
N ILE A 197 -2.06 15.66 3.72
CA ILE A 197 -1.08 16.07 2.71
C ILE A 197 -0.45 14.91 1.94
N PHE A 198 -0.06 15.21 0.70
CA PHE A 198 0.87 14.44 -0.09
C PHE A 198 2.22 15.17 -0.12
N LEU A 199 3.32 14.42 0.03
CA LEU A 199 4.69 14.96 -0.07
C LEU A 199 5.23 14.66 -1.46
N ARG A 200 5.43 15.71 -2.28
CA ARG A 200 6.04 15.63 -3.62
C ARG A 200 7.47 16.16 -3.57
N GLU A 201 8.42 15.47 -4.17
CA GLU A 201 9.79 15.97 -4.34
C GLU A 201 9.86 16.88 -5.57
N ARG A 202 10.43 18.07 -5.43
CA ARG A 202 10.29 19.15 -6.42
C ARG A 202 11.04 18.92 -7.73
N ARG A 203 12.19 18.24 -7.72
CA ARG A 203 13.03 18.02 -8.92
C ARG A 203 12.47 16.91 -9.81
N SER A 204 12.13 15.78 -9.21
CA SER A 204 11.58 14.59 -9.87
C SER A 204 10.08 14.68 -10.13
N GLN A 205 9.37 15.56 -9.42
CA GLN A 205 7.91 15.67 -9.39
C GLN A 205 7.21 14.38 -8.91
N ARG A 206 7.94 13.47 -8.26
CA ARG A 206 7.41 12.21 -7.71
C ARG A 206 6.94 12.36 -6.27
N PHE A 207 5.99 11.53 -5.88
CA PHE A 207 5.37 11.49 -4.56
C PHE A 207 6.05 10.47 -3.67
N LEU A 208 6.23 10.80 -2.39
CA LEU A 208 6.56 9.83 -1.35
C LEU A 208 5.36 8.90 -1.13
N SER A 209 5.58 7.60 -1.28
CA SER A 209 4.58 6.57 -0.99
C SER A 209 5.14 5.45 -0.11
N VAL A 210 4.25 4.86 0.69
CA VAL A 210 4.48 3.61 1.43
C VAL A 210 3.86 2.48 0.62
N ILE A 211 4.69 1.55 0.16
CA ILE A 211 4.28 0.40 -0.65
C ILE A 211 4.58 -0.90 0.10
N TYR A 212 3.73 -1.91 -0.10
CA TYR A 212 3.98 -3.26 0.39
C TYR A 212 4.84 -4.02 -0.62
N PHE A 213 6.04 -4.43 -0.22
CA PHE A 213 6.98 -5.18 -1.06
C PHE A 213 7.69 -6.25 -0.23
N GLU A 214 7.73 -7.49 -0.73
CA GLU A 214 8.40 -8.64 -0.09
C GLU A 214 8.09 -8.79 1.42
N ASN A 215 6.81 -8.67 1.78
CA ASN A 215 6.31 -8.71 3.16
C ASN A 215 6.86 -7.62 4.08
N SER A 216 7.21 -6.46 3.52
CA SER A 216 7.67 -5.29 4.25
C SER A 216 7.04 -3.98 3.73
N ASP A 217 6.86 -3.02 4.63
CA ASP A 217 6.45 -1.66 4.28
C ASP A 217 7.68 -0.83 3.90
N LEU A 218 7.76 -0.48 2.61
CA LEU A 218 8.86 0.26 1.99
C LEU A 218 8.42 1.68 1.65
N CYS A 219 9.23 2.68 2.02
CA CYS A 219 9.07 4.05 1.56
C CYS A 219 9.79 4.22 0.21
N ALA A 220 9.06 4.59 -0.84
CA ALA A 220 9.56 4.70 -2.22
C ALA A 220 8.94 5.90 -2.95
N MET A 221 9.58 6.31 -4.06
CA MET A 221 9.15 7.45 -4.87
C MET A 221 8.32 7.02 -6.08
N THR A 222 7.09 7.50 -6.17
CA THR A 222 6.07 7.07 -7.14
C THR A 222 5.56 8.22 -8.02
N GLU A 223 5.14 7.94 -9.26
CA GLU A 223 4.64 8.98 -10.20
C GLU A 223 3.25 9.53 -9.86
N ARG A 224 2.53 8.89 -8.93
CA ARG A 224 1.21 9.30 -8.46
C ARG A 224 1.18 9.32 -6.94
N ALA A 225 0.36 10.19 -6.36
CA ALA A 225 0.03 10.17 -4.94
C ALA A 225 -0.69 8.85 -4.58
N ALA A 226 0.01 7.94 -3.89
CA ALA A 226 -0.58 6.69 -3.38
C ALA A 226 -0.76 6.69 -1.86
N SER A 227 0.07 7.45 -1.13
CA SER A 227 0.03 7.57 0.33
C SER A 227 -0.39 8.96 0.78
N LEU A 228 -1.47 9.03 1.55
CA LEU A 228 -1.87 10.23 2.29
C LEU A 228 -1.16 10.27 3.64
N PHE A 229 -0.75 11.46 4.10
CA PHE A 229 -0.18 11.66 5.43
C PHE A 229 -0.93 12.76 6.19
N VAL A 230 -1.21 12.54 7.48
CA VAL A 230 -1.64 13.58 8.42
C VAL A 230 -0.38 14.17 9.05
N CYS A 231 -0.19 15.49 8.94
CA CYS A 231 0.95 16.16 9.55
C CYS A 231 0.67 16.53 11.01
N HIS A 232 1.61 16.18 11.89
CA HIS A 232 1.50 16.41 13.33
C HIS A 232 2.61 17.35 13.80
N TRP A 233 2.26 18.32 14.65
CA TRP A 233 3.16 19.41 15.07
C TRP A 233 3.60 19.18 16.51
N LEU A 234 4.88 18.89 16.74
CA LEU A 234 5.41 18.61 18.09
C LEU A 234 5.82 19.87 18.87
N GLY A 235 5.61 21.05 18.27
CA GLY A 235 6.00 22.34 18.83
C GLY A 235 7.51 22.56 18.85
N ARG A 236 7.94 23.62 19.55
CA ARG A 236 9.38 23.88 19.80
C ARG A 236 9.84 23.25 21.11
N GLY A 237 10.82 22.35 21.01
CA GLY A 237 11.83 22.13 22.04
C GLY A 237 11.40 21.50 23.37
N ARG A 238 10.11 21.36 23.69
CA ARG A 238 9.63 20.66 24.90
C ARG A 238 9.62 19.13 24.78
N LEU A 239 10.53 18.57 23.99
CA LEU A 239 10.99 17.19 24.17
C LEU A 239 11.85 17.13 25.44
N SER A 240 11.13 17.11 26.58
CA SER A 240 11.65 17.32 27.93
C SER A 240 13.02 16.70 28.15
N SER A 241 13.96 17.53 28.60
CA SER A 241 15.16 17.09 29.29
C SER A 241 14.75 16.39 30.59
N SER A 242 14.42 15.10 30.51
CA SER A 242 14.24 14.19 31.65
C SER A 242 15.58 13.86 32.32
N SER A 243 16.46 14.85 32.39
CA SER A 243 17.70 14.85 33.16
C SER A 243 17.34 14.87 34.64
N SER A 244 17.24 13.67 35.20
CA SER A 244 17.49 13.30 36.59
C SER A 244 17.83 14.47 37.51
N SER A 245 16.96 14.73 38.48
CA SER A 245 17.23 15.66 39.58
C SER A 245 18.43 15.19 40.40
N ARG A 246 19.58 15.82 40.19
CA ARG A 246 20.64 15.97 41.19
C ARG A 246 20.80 17.46 41.47
N ALA A 247 20.83 17.80 42.74
CA ALA A 247 20.93 19.16 43.23
C ALA A 247 22.38 19.63 43.27
N GLU A 248 22.55 20.95 43.31
CA GLU A 248 23.80 21.68 43.59
C GLU A 248 24.97 21.44 42.58
N ASP A 249 25.82 22.42 42.24
CA ASP A 249 26.05 23.72 42.88
C ASP A 249 26.48 24.86 41.92
N GLU A 250 26.72 26.02 42.53
CA GLU A 250 27.05 27.37 42.03
C GLU A 250 27.72 27.64 40.65
N GLN A 251 27.18 28.69 40.01
CA GLN A 251 27.87 29.84 39.38
C GLN A 251 29.15 29.62 38.53
N SER A 252 29.03 29.91 37.23
CA SER A 252 30.10 30.57 36.47
C SER A 252 29.49 31.57 35.48
N ALA A 253 30.00 32.80 35.46
CA ALA A 253 29.47 33.91 34.68
C ALA A 253 30.30 34.15 33.42
N ASP A 254 29.94 33.48 32.33
CA ASP A 254 30.43 33.78 30.97
C ASP A 254 29.29 33.60 29.96
N GLU A 255 28.45 34.64 29.81
CA GLU A 255 27.39 34.68 28.80
C GLU A 255 27.94 35.12 27.44
N THR A 256 28.98 34.43 26.95
CA THR A 256 29.57 34.69 25.64
C THR A 256 28.57 34.41 24.51
N THR A 257 27.96 35.49 24.04
CA THR A 257 27.52 35.77 22.66
C THR A 257 27.01 34.56 21.88
N ARG A 258 25.92 33.94 22.35
CA ARG A 258 25.13 33.07 21.47
C ARG A 258 24.59 33.92 20.31
N PRO A 259 24.73 33.48 19.04
CA PRO A 259 24.13 34.20 17.93
C PRO A 259 22.60 34.26 18.13
N PRO A 260 21.93 35.36 17.73
CA PRO A 260 20.50 35.51 17.94
C PRO A 260 19.77 34.32 17.33
N LEU A 261 19.00 33.60 18.15
CA LEU A 261 18.42 32.30 17.83
C LEU A 261 17.48 32.40 16.62
N GLY A 262 18.05 32.15 15.43
CA GLY A 262 17.33 32.09 14.17
C GLY A 262 16.16 31.11 14.31
N ALA A 263 14.98 31.56 13.88
CA ALA A 263 13.70 30.95 14.21
C ALA A 263 13.73 29.41 14.08
N GLU A 264 13.81 28.71 15.22
CA GLU A 264 14.00 27.25 15.28
C GLU A 264 12.98 26.54 14.38
N SER A 265 13.50 25.71 13.48
CA SER A 265 12.72 24.86 12.57
C SER A 265 11.76 23.98 13.37
N PRO A 266 10.45 23.96 13.04
CA PRO A 266 9.49 23.12 13.74
C PRO A 266 9.78 21.64 13.50
N GLU A 267 9.59 20.82 14.53
CA GLU A 267 9.60 19.36 14.42
C GLU A 267 8.19 18.85 14.08
N LEU A 268 8.12 18.12 12.97
CA LEU A 268 6.93 17.55 12.35
C LEU A 268 6.99 16.02 12.46
N GLY A 269 5.84 15.36 12.47
CA GLY A 269 5.73 13.95 12.11
C GLY A 269 4.61 13.73 11.08
N PHE A 270 4.59 12.57 10.44
CA PHE A 270 3.68 12.28 9.33
C PHE A 270 3.02 10.90 9.51
N GLU A 271 1.76 10.88 9.96
CA GLU A 271 0.97 9.65 10.18
C GLU A 271 0.34 9.21 8.85
N HIS A 272 0.61 7.98 8.41
CA HIS A 272 0.16 7.47 7.13
C HIS A 272 -1.32 7.04 7.18
N GLU A 273 -2.16 7.72 6.40
CA GLU A 273 -3.60 7.48 6.29
C GLU A 273 -3.92 6.56 5.10
N GLY A 274 -3.34 5.36 5.10
CA GLY A 274 -3.58 4.36 4.06
C GLY A 274 -3.02 2.97 4.38
N LEU A 275 -3.44 1.96 3.61
CA LEU A 275 -2.79 0.65 3.61
C LEU A 275 -1.50 0.71 2.76
N PRO A 276 -0.44 -0.04 3.10
CA PRO A 276 -0.39 -1.06 4.15
C PRO A 276 -0.29 -0.48 5.57
N ALA A 277 0.55 0.53 5.78
CA ALA A 277 0.97 1.01 7.08
C ALA A 277 -0.02 2.02 7.70
N PHE A 278 -1.27 1.62 7.94
CA PHE A 278 -2.31 2.54 8.45
C PHE A 278 -2.01 2.97 9.90
N ARG A 279 -1.98 4.28 10.14
CA ARG A 279 -1.59 4.91 11.42
C ARG A 279 -0.14 4.67 11.86
N CYS A 280 0.70 4.21 10.94
CA CYS A 280 2.14 4.22 11.15
C CYS A 280 2.70 5.60 10.80
N LEU A 281 3.68 6.05 11.56
CA LEU A 281 4.43 7.27 11.33
C LEU A 281 5.60 7.00 10.39
N LEU A 282 5.79 7.90 9.43
CA LEU A 282 7.06 8.03 8.72
C LEU A 282 8.17 8.32 9.74
N GLY A 283 9.30 7.63 9.58
CA GLY A 283 10.44 7.75 10.46
C GLY A 283 11.66 7.06 9.89
N ALA A 284 12.62 6.73 10.75
CA ALA A 284 13.81 5.97 10.37
C ALA A 284 14.03 4.70 11.20
N ARG A 285 14.59 3.69 10.54
CA ARG A 285 15.15 2.49 11.17
C ARG A 285 16.61 2.32 10.76
N ARG A 286 17.41 1.76 11.67
CA ARG A 286 18.79 1.37 11.36
C ARG A 286 18.82 -0.09 10.94
N HIS A 287 19.23 -0.36 9.70
CA HIS A 287 19.32 -1.71 9.13
C HIS A 287 20.76 -1.94 8.66
N TRP A 288 21.39 -3.04 9.11
CA TRP A 288 22.81 -3.36 8.89
C TRP A 288 23.77 -2.17 9.05
N GLY A 289 23.50 -1.29 10.02
CA GLY A 289 24.31 -0.12 10.32
C GLY A 289 23.94 1.17 9.57
N GLN A 290 23.23 1.07 8.44
CA GLN A 290 22.73 2.21 7.64
C GLN A 290 21.35 2.69 8.14
N TRP A 291 20.99 3.93 7.83
CA TRP A 291 19.66 4.49 8.14
C TRP A 291 18.76 4.45 6.91
N GLN A 292 17.58 3.83 7.04
CA GLN A 292 16.57 3.73 6.00
C GLN A 292 15.28 4.43 6.46
N PRO A 293 14.61 5.20 5.57
CA PRO A 293 13.22 5.61 5.78
C PRO A 293 12.30 4.40 5.95
N CYS A 294 11.32 4.49 6.85
CA CYS A 294 10.31 3.47 7.03
C CYS A 294 9.02 4.08 7.59
N CYS A 295 7.90 3.37 7.43
CA CYS A 295 6.63 3.73 8.05
C CYS A 295 6.22 2.62 9.03
N SER A 296 6.48 2.79 10.34
CA SER A 296 6.29 1.69 11.31
C SER A 296 6.10 2.09 12.77
N GLY A 297 6.31 3.35 13.16
CA GLY A 297 6.12 3.80 14.55
C GLY A 297 4.66 4.18 14.79
N GLN A 298 3.99 3.66 15.83
CA GLN A 298 2.61 4.07 16.17
C GLN A 298 2.55 5.24 17.17
N ASN A 299 3.69 5.70 17.68
CA ASN A 299 3.80 6.72 18.71
C ASN A 299 4.86 7.76 18.33
N PHE A 300 4.65 9.01 18.70
CA PHE A 300 5.61 10.09 18.45
C PHE A 300 6.84 9.97 19.35
N GLY A 301 7.97 9.60 18.76
CA GLY A 301 9.30 9.72 19.34
C GLY A 301 10.28 10.42 18.39
N LYS A 302 11.53 10.57 18.82
CA LYS A 302 12.59 11.21 18.01
C LYS A 302 12.87 10.48 16.68
N ARG A 303 12.42 9.23 16.54
CA ARG A 303 12.56 8.36 15.35
C ARG A 303 11.51 8.66 14.27
N GLU A 304 10.43 9.32 14.65
CA GLU A 304 9.24 9.64 13.86
C GLU A 304 9.14 11.16 13.58
N CYS A 305 10.15 11.93 14.00
CA CYS A 305 10.21 13.39 13.91
C CYS A 305 11.19 13.86 12.83
N PHE A 306 10.78 14.89 12.08
CA PHE A 306 11.59 15.58 11.08
C PHE A 306 11.52 17.10 11.28
N ARG A 307 12.66 17.78 11.20
CA ARG A 307 12.72 19.26 11.16
C ARG A 307 12.42 19.76 9.76
N TRP A 308 11.58 20.79 9.68
CA TRP A 308 11.30 21.50 8.44
C TRP A 308 12.34 22.60 8.16
N GLY A 309 13.18 22.39 7.15
CA GLY A 309 14.13 23.40 6.65
C GLY A 309 13.42 24.53 5.88
N VAL A 310 14.03 25.72 5.88
CA VAL A 310 13.48 26.92 5.21
C VAL A 310 13.27 26.75 3.70
N ASP A 311 14.01 25.84 3.08
CA ASP A 311 13.93 25.44 1.67
C ASP A 311 13.06 24.18 1.47
N ALA A 312 12.20 23.86 2.43
CA ALA A 312 11.35 22.66 2.47
C ALA A 312 12.13 21.33 2.45
N THR A 313 13.32 21.30 3.04
CA THR A 313 14.09 20.05 3.21
C THR A 313 13.76 19.40 4.55
N LEU A 314 13.70 18.07 4.61
CA LEU A 314 13.34 17.32 5.82
C LEU A 314 14.59 16.69 6.47
N GLN A 315 14.92 17.08 7.70
CA GLN A 315 15.99 16.45 8.49
C GLN A 315 15.40 15.51 9.55
N HIS A 316 15.75 14.23 9.56
CA HIS A 316 15.31 13.30 10.59
C HIS A 316 15.95 13.63 11.95
N SER A 317 15.12 13.88 12.97
CA SER A 317 15.54 14.51 14.22
C SER A 317 16.50 13.69 15.09
N GLN A 318 16.42 12.34 15.05
CA GLN A 318 17.36 11.49 15.81
C GLN A 318 18.72 11.33 15.14
N SER A 319 18.78 11.18 13.81
CA SER A 319 20.05 10.89 13.10
C SER A 319 20.73 12.12 12.52
N GLY A 320 20.04 13.25 12.39
CA GLY A 320 20.56 14.47 11.75
C GLY A 320 20.67 14.37 10.21
N LEU A 321 20.27 13.24 9.62
CA LEU A 321 20.36 12.98 8.19
C LEU A 321 19.15 13.58 7.45
N TRP A 322 19.36 13.99 6.20
CA TRP A 322 18.34 14.57 5.34
C TRP A 322 17.60 13.50 4.54
N LEU A 323 16.29 13.66 4.38
CA LEU A 323 15.49 12.83 3.48
C LEU A 323 15.81 13.22 2.03
N PHE A 324 16.33 12.27 1.27
CA PHE A 324 16.92 12.48 -0.06
C PHE A 324 16.39 11.46 -1.07
N VAL A 325 16.18 11.92 -2.30
CA VAL A 325 15.77 11.15 -3.48
C VAL A 325 16.92 11.21 -4.48
N ASP A 326 17.45 10.06 -4.85
CA ASP A 326 18.59 9.98 -5.76
C ASP A 326 18.17 10.38 -7.19
N PRO A 327 18.88 11.33 -7.84
CA PRO A 327 18.55 11.77 -9.20
C PRO A 327 18.95 10.76 -10.30
N THR A 328 19.70 9.72 -9.96
CA THR A 328 19.96 8.56 -10.83
C THR A 328 18.90 7.47 -10.62
N GLU A 329 18.58 7.17 -9.36
CA GLU A 329 17.59 6.16 -8.97
C GLU A 329 16.27 6.79 -8.50
N HIS A 330 15.51 7.33 -9.46
CA HIS A 330 14.24 8.07 -9.26
C HIS A 330 13.12 7.37 -8.44
N SER A 331 13.32 6.13 -8.02
CA SER A 331 12.40 5.34 -7.18
C SER A 331 12.86 5.21 -5.72
N SER A 332 14.15 5.35 -5.42
CA SER A 332 14.67 5.16 -4.07
C SER A 332 14.61 6.43 -3.23
N LEU A 333 14.65 6.21 -1.92
CA LEU A 333 14.53 7.23 -0.89
C LEU A 333 15.48 6.86 0.24
N THR A 334 16.41 7.76 0.57
CA THR A 334 17.48 7.49 1.52
C THR A 334 17.57 8.59 2.59
N LEU A 335 18.38 8.33 3.62
CA LEU A 335 18.74 9.32 4.64
C LEU A 335 20.22 9.64 4.49
N HIS A 336 20.51 10.82 3.94
CA HIS A 336 21.84 11.20 3.48
C HIS A 336 22.44 12.34 4.34
N PRO A 337 23.76 12.35 4.64
CA PRO A 337 24.34 13.32 5.57
C PRO A 337 24.52 14.75 5.02
N VAL A 338 24.58 14.93 3.70
CA VAL A 338 24.92 16.22 3.06
C VAL A 338 23.86 16.65 2.04
N GLU A 339 23.72 15.88 0.96
CA GLU A 339 22.66 16.08 -0.04
C GLU A 339 21.26 15.90 0.56
N LYS A 340 20.30 16.68 0.07
CA LYS A 340 18.95 16.82 0.62
C LYS A 340 17.95 17.18 -0.47
N SER A 341 16.74 16.63 -0.39
CA SER A 341 15.67 16.91 -1.36
C SER A 341 14.73 18.01 -0.85
N SER A 342 14.26 18.88 -1.75
CA SER A 342 13.32 19.96 -1.46
C SER A 342 11.90 19.51 -1.77
N TRP A 343 11.02 19.57 -0.77
CA TRP A 343 9.70 18.98 -0.81
C TRP A 343 8.60 20.02 -1.05
N GLU A 344 7.47 19.54 -1.54
CA GLU A 344 6.26 20.29 -1.81
C GLU A 344 5.10 19.59 -1.10
N VAL A 345 4.35 20.39 -0.34
CA VAL A 345 3.18 19.93 0.41
C VAL A 345 1.96 20.20 -0.46
N LEU A 346 1.28 19.14 -0.89
CA LEU A 346 0.03 19.22 -1.64
C LEU A 346 -1.11 18.76 -0.73
N ALA A 347 -2.09 19.62 -0.48
CA ALA A 347 -3.25 19.26 0.33
C ALA A 347 -4.10 18.18 -0.37
N ALA A 348 -4.64 17.24 0.40
CA ALA A 348 -5.74 16.41 -0.04
C ALA A 348 -7.05 17.21 0.06
N VAL A 349 -7.82 17.21 -1.03
CA VAL A 349 -9.11 17.91 -1.20
C VAL A 349 -10.21 16.87 -1.36
#